data_AF-A0A321LKE4-F1
#
_entry.id   AF-A0A321LKE4-F1
#
_cell.length_a   1.000
_cell.length_b   1.000
_cell.length_c   1.000
_cell.angle_alpha   90.00
_cell.angle_beta   90.00
_cell.angle_gamma   90.00
#
_symmetry.space_group_name_H-M   'P 1'
#
loop_
_entity.id
_entity.type
_entity.pdbx_description
1 polymer ?
#
loop_
_entity_poly.entity_id
_entity_poly.type
_entity_poly.pdbx_seq_one_letter_code
_entity_poly.pdbx_strand_id
1 'polypeptide(L)'
;MNRKDVIFAAIALAVLGIFIFLTAIGRKPAPMSPRGEHTGLTAETPRETCLSCHAPDSSVAPMGIRHPKKGRPPDQMSCFKCHKPPAATIAFAIKNQRGSF
;
A
#
# COMPACT_ATOMS: atom_id res chain seq x y z
N MET A 1 39.31 -8.27 16.70
CA MET A 1 37.85 -8.42 16.83
C MET A 1 37.59 -9.63 17.69
N ASN A 2 36.90 -9.48 18.81
CA ASN A 2 36.69 -10.58 19.76
C ASN A 2 35.56 -11.49 19.29
N ARG A 3 35.55 -12.75 19.78
CA ARG A 3 34.48 -13.71 19.48
C ARG A 3 33.09 -13.13 19.77
N LYS A 4 32.97 -12.30 20.81
CA LYS A 4 31.71 -11.63 21.18
C LYS A 4 31.31 -10.54 20.19
N ASP A 5 32.26 -9.80 19.64
CA ASP A 5 32.01 -8.76 18.63
C ASP A 5 31.50 -9.39 17.33
N VAL A 6 32.08 -10.54 16.94
CA VAL A 6 31.64 -11.30 15.77
C VAL A 6 30.22 -11.85 15.97
N ILE A 7 29.93 -12.40 17.16
CA ILE A 7 28.58 -12.91 17.48
C ILE A 7 27.56 -11.76 17.48
N PHE A 8 27.90 -10.61 18.06
CA PHE A 8 27.01 -9.45 18.08
C PHE A 8 26.73 -8.93 16.67
N ALA A 9 27.77 -8.79 15.84
CA ALA A 9 27.62 -8.37 14.44
C ALA A 9 26.73 -9.33 13.63
N ALA A 10 26.91 -10.64 13.82
CA ALA A 10 26.09 -11.65 13.15
C ALA A 10 24.60 -11.53 13.55
N ILE A 11 24.31 -11.33 14.85
CA ILE A 11 22.93 -11.15 15.33
C ILE A 11 22.34 -9.85 14.78
N ALA A 12 23.08 -8.75 14.79
CA ALA A 12 22.61 -7.46 14.27
C ALA A 12 22.24 -7.55 12.78
N LEU A 13 23.08 -8.21 11.97
CA LEU A 13 22.80 -8.47 10.56
C LEU A 13 21.60 -9.39 10.36
N ALA A 14 21.45 -10.43 11.20
CA ALA A 14 20.29 -11.32 11.14
C ALA A 14 18.98 -10.57 11.43
N VAL A 15 18.96 -9.75 12.48
CA VAL A 15 17.79 -8.92 12.83
C VAL A 15 17.47 -7.95 11.70
N LEU A 16 18.48 -7.24 11.18
CA LEU A 16 18.29 -6.31 10.05
C LEU A 16 17.74 -7.04 8.82
N GLY A 17 18.28 -8.22 8.50
CA GLY A 17 17.80 -9.07 7.41
C GLY A 17 16.35 -9.50 7.60
N ILE A 18 15.95 -9.88 8.82
CA ILE A 18 14.55 -10.21 9.14
C ILE A 18 13.64 -9.01 8.92
N PHE A 19 14.01 -7.80 9.37
CA PHE A 19 13.20 -6.60 9.15
C PHE A 19 13.05 -6.25 7.67
N ILE A 20 14.11 -6.38 6.88
CA ILE A 20 14.07 -6.17 5.42
C ILE A 20 13.15 -7.21 4.76
N PHE A 21 13.25 -8.48 5.17
CA PHE A 21 12.43 -9.56 4.64
C PHE A 21 10.94 -9.36 4.98
N LEU A 22 10.63 -9.02 6.23
CA LEU A 22 9.26 -8.74 6.67
C LEU A 22 8.66 -7.52 5.96
N THR A 23 9.45 -6.47 5.70
CA THR A 23 8.98 -5.31 4.92
C THR A 23 8.74 -5.65 3.46
N ALA A 24 9.57 -6.50 2.84
CA ALA A 24 9.38 -6.95 1.46
C ALA A 24 8.12 -7.83 1.26
N ILE A 25 7.77 -8.65 2.26
CA ILE A 25 6.58 -9.52 2.25
C ILE A 25 5.32 -8.80 2.73
N GLY A 26 5.46 -7.54 3.18
CA GLY A 26 4.34 -6.67 3.52
C GLY A 26 3.27 -6.69 2.41
N ARG A 27 2.03 -7.05 2.79
CA ARG A 27 0.93 -7.15 1.83
C ARG A 27 0.70 -5.81 1.17
N LYS A 28 0.80 -5.79 -0.16
CA LYS A 28 0.51 -4.61 -0.96
C LYS A 28 -1.01 -4.34 -0.92
N PRO A 29 -1.42 -3.07 -0.77
CA PRO A 29 -2.83 -2.72 -0.90
C PRO A 29 -3.32 -3.07 -2.30
N ALA A 30 -4.59 -3.45 -2.40
CA ALA A 30 -5.20 -3.76 -3.68
C ALA A 30 -5.14 -2.52 -4.59
N PRO A 31 -4.77 -2.68 -5.88
CA PRO A 31 -4.81 -1.58 -6.83
C PRO A 31 -6.26 -1.12 -7.03
N MET A 32 -6.45 0.18 -7.26
CA MET A 32 -7.74 0.75 -7.60
C MET A 32 -8.17 0.24 -8.99
N SER A 33 -9.43 -0.16 -9.14
CA SER A 33 -9.94 -0.62 -10.43
C SER A 33 -10.07 0.55 -11.42
N PRO A 34 -9.85 0.34 -12.73
CA PRO A 34 -9.95 1.39 -13.73
C PRO A 34 -11.41 1.68 -14.14
N ARG A 35 -12.34 1.74 -13.18
CA ARG A 35 -13.74 2.02 -13.47
C ARG A 35 -13.94 3.50 -13.79
N GLY A 36 -15.03 3.81 -14.51
CA GLY A 36 -15.36 5.16 -14.93
C GLY A 36 -15.42 6.14 -13.76
N GLU A 37 -15.90 5.70 -12.60
CA GLU A 37 -16.04 6.49 -11.37
C GLU A 37 -14.68 6.82 -10.72
N HIS A 38 -13.62 6.10 -11.08
CA HIS A 38 -12.25 6.39 -10.64
C HIS A 38 -11.47 7.24 -11.65
N THR A 39 -12.07 7.59 -12.78
CA THR A 39 -11.44 8.43 -13.80
C THR A 39 -11.21 9.83 -13.24
N GLY A 40 -9.97 10.33 -13.36
CA GLY A 40 -9.62 11.67 -12.89
C GLY A 40 -9.42 11.81 -11.39
N LEU A 41 -9.52 10.73 -10.59
CA LEU A 41 -9.15 10.79 -9.19
C LEU A 41 -7.63 10.90 -9.04
N THR A 42 -7.20 11.89 -8.26
CA THR A 42 -5.79 12.23 -8.01
C THR A 42 -5.48 12.23 -6.52
N ALA A 43 -4.20 12.36 -6.16
CA ALA A 43 -3.78 12.44 -4.76
C ALA A 43 -4.42 13.61 -3.98
N GLU A 44 -4.91 14.63 -4.69
CA GLU A 44 -5.59 15.81 -4.15
C GLU A 44 -7.10 15.60 -3.97
N THR A 45 -7.66 14.50 -4.49
CA THR A 45 -9.07 14.18 -4.32
C THR A 45 -9.39 14.04 -2.82
N PRO A 46 -10.41 14.75 -2.32
CA PRO A 46 -10.86 14.61 -0.94
C PRO A 46 -11.17 13.16 -0.59
N ARG A 47 -10.83 12.76 0.63
CA ARG A 47 -11.07 11.39 1.14
C ARG A 47 -12.56 11.05 1.14
N GLU A 48 -13.38 12.05 1.41
CA GLU A 48 -14.83 12.03 1.54
C GLU A 48 -15.48 11.59 0.22
N THR A 49 -14.87 11.97 -0.91
CA THR A 49 -15.28 11.50 -2.24
C THR A 49 -15.21 9.97 -2.34
N CYS A 50 -14.18 9.36 -1.74
CA CYS A 50 -14.04 7.90 -1.71
C CYS A 50 -15.02 7.24 -0.74
N LEU A 51 -15.28 7.87 0.41
CA LEU A 51 -16.12 7.32 1.47
C LEU A 51 -17.59 7.18 1.07
N SER A 52 -18.06 7.92 0.06
CA SER A 52 -19.39 7.76 -0.51
C SER A 52 -19.72 6.30 -0.90
N CYS A 53 -18.73 5.56 -1.41
CA CYS A 53 -18.86 4.16 -1.81
C CYS A 53 -18.02 3.20 -0.95
N HIS A 54 -16.94 3.69 -0.34
CA HIS A 54 -15.98 2.88 0.41
C HIS A 54 -16.03 3.09 1.93
N ALA A 55 -17.10 3.66 2.50
CA ALA A 55 -17.24 3.73 3.95
C ALA A 55 -17.18 2.33 4.61
N PRO A 56 -16.77 2.21 5.88
CA PRO A 56 -16.72 0.92 6.59
C PRO A 56 -18.07 0.19 6.62
N ASP A 57 -19.15 0.96 6.60
CA ASP A 57 -20.55 0.59 6.66
C ASP A 57 -21.26 0.67 5.30
N SER A 58 -20.53 0.97 4.22
CA SER A 58 -21.09 1.02 2.87
C SER A 58 -21.57 -0.35 2.40
N SER A 59 -22.70 -0.37 1.69
CA SER A 59 -23.23 -1.56 1.01
C SER A 59 -22.67 -1.78 -0.39
N VAL A 60 -21.98 -0.78 -0.96
CA VAL A 60 -21.50 -0.81 -2.36
C VAL A 60 -20.16 -1.51 -2.45
N ALA A 61 -19.17 -1.01 -1.73
CA ALA A 61 -17.80 -1.54 -1.74
C ALA A 61 -17.10 -1.24 -0.42
N PRO A 62 -17.54 -1.83 0.71
CA PRO A 62 -16.97 -1.52 2.01
C PRO A 62 -15.47 -1.82 2.04
N MET A 63 -14.74 -1.01 2.82
CA MET A 63 -13.34 -1.30 3.12
C MET A 63 -13.22 -2.69 3.75
N GLY A 64 -12.27 -3.50 3.26
CA GLY A 64 -12.08 -4.86 3.77
C GLY A 64 -11.73 -4.89 5.26
N ILE A 65 -11.97 -6.03 5.92
CA ILE A 65 -11.75 -6.24 7.37
C ILE A 65 -10.30 -5.91 7.80
N ARG A 66 -9.35 -6.02 6.86
CA ARG A 66 -7.92 -5.73 7.07
C ARG A 66 -7.52 -4.30 6.75
N HIS A 67 -8.45 -3.45 6.30
CA HIS A 67 -8.18 -2.03 6.15
C HIS A 67 -7.89 -1.44 7.53
N PRO A 68 -6.88 -0.56 7.67
CA PRO A 68 -6.59 0.04 8.95
C PRO A 68 -7.83 0.73 9.52
N LYS A 69 -8.20 0.37 10.76
CA LYS A 69 -9.38 0.89 11.45
C LYS A 69 -9.08 2.27 12.04
N LYS A 70 -10.14 3.05 12.27
CA LYS A 70 -10.15 4.37 12.91
C LYS A 70 -9.07 4.48 14.00
N GLY A 71 -8.16 5.44 13.86
CA GLY A 71 -7.05 5.67 14.81
C GLY A 71 -5.65 5.20 14.38
N ARG A 72 -5.48 4.35 13.36
CA ARG A 72 -4.19 4.17 12.67
C ARG A 72 -4.40 3.74 11.22
N PRO A 73 -3.82 4.43 10.22
CA PRO A 73 -3.07 5.68 10.30
C PRO A 73 -4.11 6.85 10.33
N PRO A 74 -3.83 8.06 10.91
CA PRO A 74 -4.78 9.14 11.17
C PRO A 74 -5.94 9.26 10.20
N ASP A 75 -7.15 9.47 10.74
CA ASP A 75 -8.42 9.61 10.00
C ASP A 75 -8.38 10.68 8.90
N GLN A 76 -7.32 11.49 8.83
CA GLN A 76 -7.04 12.53 7.84
C GLN A 76 -6.11 12.10 6.68
N MET A 77 -5.65 10.85 6.63
CA MET A 77 -4.79 10.43 5.52
C MET A 77 -5.56 10.14 4.25
N SER A 78 -5.02 10.71 3.17
CA SER A 78 -5.40 10.40 1.80
C SER A 78 -5.28 8.90 1.54
N CYS A 79 -6.32 8.33 0.93
CA CYS A 79 -6.37 6.94 0.47
C CYS A 79 -5.18 6.61 -0.45
N PHE A 80 -4.66 7.63 -1.16
CA PHE A 80 -3.57 7.50 -2.11
C PHE A 80 -2.19 7.23 -1.50
N LYS A 81 -2.04 7.33 -0.18
CA LYS A 81 -0.81 6.90 0.50
C LYS A 81 -0.54 5.40 0.33
N CYS A 82 -1.60 4.62 0.19
CA CYS A 82 -1.51 3.17 -0.01
C CYS A 82 -2.04 2.78 -1.40
N HIS A 83 -3.16 3.35 -1.85
CA HIS A 83 -3.77 3.00 -3.13
C HIS A 83 -3.22 3.87 -4.26
N LYS A 84 -2.61 3.27 -5.28
CA LYS A 84 -2.15 4.03 -6.45
C LYS A 84 -3.33 4.42 -7.35
N PRO A 85 -3.36 5.65 -7.89
CA PRO A 85 -4.43 6.08 -8.78
C PRO A 85 -4.41 5.29 -10.10
N PRO A 86 -5.56 5.20 -10.80
CA PRO A 86 -5.69 4.45 -12.05
C PRO A 86 -4.65 4.87 -13.10
N ALA A 87 -4.37 6.17 -13.24
CA ALA A 87 -3.37 6.69 -14.16
C ALA A 87 -1.95 6.17 -13.88
N ALA A 88 -1.58 5.99 -12.60
CA ALA A 88 -0.31 5.40 -12.20
C ALA A 88 -0.29 3.88 -12.43
N THR A 89 -1.43 3.20 -12.32
CA THR A 89 -1.55 1.77 -12.66
C THR A 89 -1.56 1.51 -14.15
N ILE A 90 -2.06 2.42 -15.00
CA ILE A 90 -1.95 2.31 -16.47
C ILE A 90 -0.48 2.46 -16.89
N ALA A 91 0.25 3.42 -16.32
CA ALA A 91 1.69 3.54 -16.58
C ALA A 91 2.50 2.31 -16.10
N PHE A 92 2.12 1.72 -14.96
CA PHE A 92 2.74 0.49 -14.46
C PHE A 92 2.35 -0.76 -15.28
N ALA A 93 1.10 -0.85 -15.74
CA ALA A 93 0.61 -1.93 -16.60
C ALA A 93 1.26 -1.87 -18.00
N ILE A 94 1.45 -0.67 -18.56
CA ILE A 94 2.17 -0.49 -19.83
C ILE A 94 3.66 -0.83 -19.67
N LYS A 95 4.29 -0.47 -18.54
CA LYS A 95 5.69 -0.84 -18.26
C LYS A 95 5.88 -2.34 -18.07
N ASN A 96 4.89 -3.04 -17.49
CA ASN A 96 4.94 -4.49 -17.27
C ASN A 96 4.50 -5.32 -18.50
N GLN A 97 3.95 -4.69 -19.55
CA GLN A 97 3.62 -5.34 -20.83
C GLN A 97 4.70 -5.17 -21.91
N ARG A 98 5.65 -4.25 -21.73
CA ARG A 98 6.79 -4.06 -22.65
C ARG A 98 8.01 -4.95 -22.36
N GLY A 99 7.85 -5.98 -21.53
CA GLY A 99 8.90 -6.98 -21.21
C GLY A 99 8.59 -8.38 -21.76
N SER A 100 7.66 -8.50 -22.70
CA SER A 100 7.31 -9.77 -23.34
C SER A 100 7.17 -9.59 -24.84
N PHE A 101 8.31 -9.33 -25.50
CA PHE A 101 8.57 -9.63 -26.91
C PHE A 101 10.05 -9.96 -27.05
#